data_AF-A0A0Q6KLD6-F1
#
_entry.id   AF-A0A0Q6KLD6-F1
#
_cell.length_a   1.000
_cell.length_b   1.000
_cell.length_c   1.000
_cell.angle_alpha   90.00
_cell.angle_beta   90.00
_cell.angle_gamma   90.00
#
_symmetry.space_group_name_H-M   'P 1'
#
loop_
_entity.id
_entity.type
_entity.pdbx_description
1 polymer ?
#
loop_
_entity_poly.entity_id
_entity_poly.type
_entity_poly.pdbx_seq_one_letter_code
_entity_poly.pdbx_strand_id
1 'polypeptide(L)'
;MDRVESAVAELAGQGSVSWTNADRRAVIQRIETVSRSLTAYSYTWLNELIDQRGLDVYPGSVPCSVAWMLRITPRAAGARVRLAAELGDRTALSGEVLPPLLPHTAAALRAGLLDAKHVQMIREFFKHLPASVDPQTRDLAEQQLVGYACTRR
;
A
#
# COMPACT_ATOMS: atom_id res chain seq x y z
N MET A 1 -5.83 12.57 -16.04
CA MET A 1 -4.88 12.07 -15.02
C MET A 1 -5.05 12.81 -13.70
N ASP A 2 -5.63 14.02 -13.66
CA ASP A 2 -5.61 14.88 -12.45
C ASP A 2 -6.86 14.79 -11.56
N ARG A 3 -7.63 13.70 -11.67
CA ARG A 3 -8.93 13.59 -10.98
C ARG A 3 -8.80 13.59 -9.46
N VAL A 4 -7.69 13.07 -8.93
CA VAL A 4 -7.43 13.03 -7.49
C VAL A 4 -7.17 14.45 -6.98
N GLU A 5 -6.31 15.19 -7.68
CA GLU A 5 -5.96 16.58 -7.39
C GLU A 5 -7.19 17.49 -7.47
N SER A 6 -8.03 17.31 -8.51
CA SER A 6 -9.29 18.06 -8.64
C SER A 6 -10.24 17.78 -7.48
N ALA A 7 -10.44 16.52 -7.09
CA ALA A 7 -11.34 16.17 -5.98
C ALA A 7 -10.84 16.74 -4.63
N VAL A 8 -9.53 16.77 -4.39
CA VAL A 8 -8.94 17.40 -3.20
C VAL A 8 -9.15 18.91 -3.23
N ALA A 9 -8.94 19.56 -4.38
CA ALA A 9 -9.16 21.00 -4.55
C ALA A 9 -10.62 21.39 -4.34
N GLU A 10 -11.57 20.61 -4.87
CA GLU A 10 -13.00 20.78 -4.65
C GLU A 10 -13.36 20.69 -3.17
N LEU A 11 -12.87 19.65 -2.47
CA LEU A 11 -13.09 19.48 -1.04
C LEU A 11 -12.53 20.65 -0.21
N ALA A 12 -11.32 21.11 -0.56
CA ALA A 12 -10.70 22.26 0.10
C ALA A 12 -11.48 23.57 -0.13
N GLY A 13 -12.09 23.73 -1.32
CA GLY A 13 -12.88 24.90 -1.70
C GLY A 13 -14.23 25.03 -0.99
N GLN A 14 -14.78 23.95 -0.42
CA GLN A 14 -16.10 23.98 0.23
C GLN A 14 -16.13 24.72 1.57
N GLY A 15 -14.97 25.08 2.14
CA GLY A 15 -14.85 25.85 3.38
C GLY A 15 -15.39 25.13 4.62
N SER A 16 -14.50 24.72 5.53
CA SER A 16 -14.88 23.93 6.72
C SER A 16 -15.83 24.62 7.71
N VAL A 17 -16.13 25.90 7.53
CA VAL A 17 -16.98 26.71 8.43
C VAL A 17 -18.43 26.22 8.42
N SER A 18 -18.93 25.70 7.30
CA SER A 18 -20.30 25.16 7.17
C SER A 18 -20.46 23.74 7.74
N TRP A 19 -19.36 23.06 8.05
CA TRP A 19 -19.37 21.66 8.48
C TRP A 19 -19.74 21.51 9.95
N THR A 20 -20.53 20.50 10.27
CA THR A 20 -20.70 20.03 11.64
C THR A 20 -19.44 19.29 12.11
N ASN A 21 -19.30 19.07 13.42
CA ASN A 21 -18.22 18.21 13.91
C ASN A 21 -18.36 16.74 13.46
N ALA A 22 -19.58 16.29 13.16
CA ALA A 22 -19.80 14.97 12.58
C ALA A 22 -19.22 14.91 11.15
N ASP A 23 -19.46 15.95 10.35
CA ASP A 23 -18.92 16.06 8.99
C ASP A 23 -17.39 16.10 9.01
N ARG A 24 -16.79 16.91 9.91
CA ARG A 24 -15.33 16.97 10.07
C ARG A 24 -14.73 15.59 10.37
N ARG A 25 -15.33 14.83 11.29
CA ARG A 25 -14.85 13.46 11.60
C ARG A 25 -15.01 12.52 10.41
N ALA A 26 -16.15 12.56 9.73
CA ALA A 26 -16.41 11.72 8.57
C ALA A 26 -15.41 12.00 7.43
N VAL A 27 -15.12 13.28 7.18
CA VAL A 27 -14.13 13.70 6.17
C VAL A 27 -12.73 13.22 6.55
N ILE A 28 -12.28 13.45 7.79
CA ILE A 28 -10.95 13.01 8.24
C ILE A 28 -10.79 11.48 8.10
N GLN A 29 -11.81 10.71 8.49
CA GLN A 29 -11.78 9.25 8.35
C GLN A 29 -11.70 8.82 6.88
N ARG A 30 -12.48 9.45 6.00
CA ARG A 30 -12.47 9.14 4.57
C ARG A 30 -11.16 9.51 3.89
N ILE A 31 -10.57 10.66 4.24
CA ILE A 31 -9.26 11.08 3.74
C ILE A 31 -8.20 10.03 4.09
N GLU A 32 -8.20 9.56 5.34
CA GLU A 32 -7.24 8.54 5.77
C GLU A 32 -7.42 7.22 5.01
N THR A 33 -8.67 6.74 4.87
CA THR A 33 -8.99 5.54 4.09
C THR A 33 -8.51 5.66 2.63
N VAL A 34 -8.81 6.79 1.98
CA VAL A 34 -8.42 7.04 0.58
C VAL A 34 -6.90 7.15 0.45
N SER A 35 -6.22 7.85 1.36
CA SER A 35 -4.76 7.99 1.34
C SER A 35 -4.05 6.63 1.46
N ARG A 36 -4.53 5.77 2.35
CA ARG A 36 -4.03 4.39 2.50
C ARG A 36 -4.29 3.57 1.25
N SER A 37 -5.51 3.63 0.71
CA SER A 37 -5.91 2.92 -0.51
C SER A 37 -5.06 3.31 -1.71
N LEU A 38 -4.88 4.62 -1.97
CA LEU A 38 -4.04 5.13 -3.05
C LEU A 38 -2.58 4.68 -2.90
N THR A 39 -2.05 4.72 -1.68
CA THR A 39 -0.71 4.20 -1.39
C THR A 39 -0.62 2.70 -1.71
N ALA A 40 -1.63 1.92 -1.36
CA ALA A 40 -1.69 0.49 -1.63
C ALA A 40 -1.70 0.18 -3.14
N TYR A 41 -2.49 0.90 -3.93
CA TYR A 41 -2.52 0.72 -5.39
C TYR A 41 -1.21 1.16 -6.05
N SER A 42 -0.55 2.18 -5.51
CA SER A 42 0.76 2.62 -6.00
C SER A 42 1.84 1.54 -5.96
N TYR A 43 1.68 0.52 -5.10
CA TYR A 43 2.60 -0.61 -5.04
C TYR A 43 2.54 -1.50 -6.28
N THR A 44 1.34 -1.78 -6.80
CA THR A 44 1.21 -2.50 -8.08
C THR A 44 1.85 -1.71 -9.21
N TRP A 45 1.53 -0.42 -9.33
CA TRP A 45 2.12 0.43 -10.38
C TRP A 45 3.64 0.59 -10.25
N LEU A 46 4.16 0.61 -9.02
CA LEU A 46 5.60 0.64 -8.79
C LEU A 46 6.28 -0.66 -9.21
N ASN A 47 5.66 -1.82 -8.94
CA ASN A 47 6.18 -3.11 -9.44
C ASN A 47 6.20 -3.13 -10.96
N GLU A 48 5.09 -2.75 -11.61
CA GLU A 48 5.00 -2.66 -13.07
C GLU A 48 6.09 -1.75 -13.65
N LEU A 49 6.30 -0.58 -13.02
CA LEU A 49 7.34 0.36 -13.44
C LEU A 49 8.76 -0.21 -13.28
N ILE A 50 9.02 -0.97 -12.22
CA ILE A 50 10.31 -1.65 -11.99
C ILE A 50 10.51 -2.77 -13.03
N ASP A 51 9.50 -3.61 -13.23
CA ASP A 51 9.54 -4.75 -14.16
C ASP A 51 9.76 -4.28 -15.61
N GLN A 52 9.14 -3.16 -15.99
CA GLN A 52 9.25 -2.55 -17.32
C GLN A 52 10.50 -1.67 -17.49
N ARG A 53 11.40 -1.62 -16.50
CA ARG A 53 12.58 -0.73 -16.47
C ARG A 53 12.23 0.76 -16.66
N GLY A 54 11.03 1.17 -16.26
CA GLY A 54 10.57 2.55 -16.36
C GLY A 54 11.31 3.54 -15.44
N LEU A 55 12.19 3.06 -14.58
CA LEU A 55 13.03 3.87 -13.70
C LEU A 55 14.43 4.18 -14.26
N ASP A 56 14.80 3.64 -15.44
CA ASP A 56 16.13 3.82 -16.06
C ASP A 56 16.41 5.28 -16.46
N VAL A 57 15.38 6.13 -16.51
CA VAL A 57 15.50 7.59 -16.70
C VAL A 57 16.10 8.31 -15.50
N TYR A 58 16.20 7.64 -14.35
CA TYR A 58 16.76 8.17 -13.11
C TYR A 58 18.08 7.47 -12.75
N PRO A 59 19.05 8.18 -12.15
CA PRO A 59 20.35 7.60 -11.84
C PRO A 59 20.32 6.67 -10.62
N GLY A 60 21.14 5.62 -10.68
CA GLY A 60 21.47 4.78 -9.53
C GLY A 60 20.62 3.51 -9.40
N SER A 61 20.60 2.94 -8.20
CA SER A 61 19.81 1.75 -7.89
C SER A 61 18.29 2.06 -7.90
N VAL A 62 17.44 1.04 -8.06
CA VAL A 62 15.97 1.20 -8.01
C VAL A 62 15.49 2.04 -6.80
N PRO A 63 15.93 1.80 -5.55
CA PRO A 63 15.59 2.69 -4.44
C PRO A 63 16.04 4.14 -4.60
N CYS A 64 17.19 4.40 -5.23
CA CYS A 64 17.65 5.75 -5.53
C CYS A 64 16.76 6.41 -6.58
N SER A 65 16.42 5.70 -7.65
CA SER A 65 15.51 6.18 -8.69
C SER A 65 14.13 6.52 -8.13
N VAL A 66 13.57 5.65 -7.27
CA VAL A 66 12.30 5.91 -6.58
C VAL A 66 12.41 7.10 -5.62
N ALA A 67 13.52 7.24 -4.89
CA ALA A 67 13.77 8.37 -4.01
C ALA A 67 13.78 9.69 -4.80
N TRP A 68 14.42 9.69 -5.97
CA TRP A 68 14.48 10.85 -6.87
C TRP A 68 13.08 11.18 -7.43
N MET A 69 12.39 10.19 -7.99
CA MET A 69 11.04 10.33 -8.57
C MET A 69 10.03 10.87 -7.56
N LEU A 70 10.00 10.31 -6.35
CA LEU A 70 8.99 10.63 -5.33
C LEU A 70 9.43 11.71 -4.33
N ARG A 71 10.67 12.23 -4.46
CA ARG A 71 11.27 13.22 -3.56
C ARG A 71 11.22 12.81 -2.08
N ILE A 72 11.67 11.59 -1.80
CA ILE A 72 11.74 11.03 -0.44
C ILE A 72 13.14 10.54 -0.11
N THR A 73 13.39 10.19 1.15
CA THR A 73 14.69 9.64 1.55
C THR A 73 14.92 8.26 0.90
N PRO A 74 16.17 7.88 0.59
CA PRO A 74 16.50 6.54 0.08
C PRO A 74 16.02 5.41 0.99
N ARG A 75 16.02 5.63 2.31
CA ARG A 75 15.48 4.69 3.29
C ARG A 75 13.97 4.46 3.11
N ALA A 76 13.21 5.54 2.95
CA ALA A 76 11.77 5.46 2.70
C ALA A 76 11.49 4.82 1.33
N ALA A 77 12.29 5.12 0.31
CA ALA A 77 12.14 4.57 -1.03
C ALA A 77 12.40 3.06 -1.04
N GLY A 78 13.49 2.62 -0.40
CA GLY A 78 13.77 1.20 -0.23
C GLY A 78 12.67 0.47 0.55
N ALA A 79 12.05 1.12 1.53
CA ALA A 79 10.88 0.56 2.22
C ALA A 79 9.67 0.43 1.29
N ARG A 80 9.39 1.43 0.44
CA ARG A 80 8.32 1.37 -0.58
C ARG A 80 8.57 0.26 -1.60
N VAL A 81 9.79 0.10 -2.09
CA VAL A 81 10.14 -0.97 -3.04
C VAL A 81 9.91 -2.36 -2.42
N ARG A 82 10.30 -2.57 -1.16
CA ARG A 82 10.04 -3.84 -0.46
C ARG A 82 8.55 -4.09 -0.25
N LEU A 83 7.80 -3.08 0.18
CA LEU A 83 6.35 -3.21 0.33
C LEU A 83 5.66 -3.49 -1.01
N ALA A 84 6.14 -2.87 -2.09
CA ALA A 84 5.63 -3.13 -3.42
C ALA A 84 5.85 -4.58 -3.85
N ALA A 85 7.05 -5.12 -3.66
CA ALA A 85 7.35 -6.51 -3.99
C ALA A 85 6.48 -7.54 -3.24
N GLU A 86 6.01 -7.20 -2.03
CA GLU A 86 5.19 -8.09 -1.19
C GLU A 86 3.68 -7.89 -1.36
N LEU A 87 3.23 -6.65 -1.55
CA LEU A 87 1.81 -6.24 -1.47
C LEU A 87 1.24 -5.72 -2.79
N GLY A 88 2.10 -5.39 -3.77
CA GLY A 88 1.69 -5.12 -5.14
C GLY A 88 1.36 -6.42 -5.87
N ASP A 89 0.53 -6.32 -6.90
CA ASP A 89 0.37 -7.46 -7.82
C ASP A 89 1.72 -7.72 -8.51
N ARG A 90 1.96 -8.98 -8.88
CA ARG A 90 3.24 -9.45 -9.42
C ARG A 90 3.03 -9.95 -10.84
N THR A 91 4.08 -9.96 -11.64
CA THR A 91 4.01 -10.46 -13.03
C THR A 91 4.89 -11.70 -13.16
N ALA A 92 4.33 -12.80 -13.68
CA ALA A 92 5.08 -13.99 -14.02
C ALA A 92 5.98 -13.75 -15.24
N LEU A 93 6.97 -14.61 -15.47
CA LEU A 93 7.82 -14.55 -16.68
C LEU A 93 7.00 -14.66 -17.98
N SER A 94 5.84 -15.33 -17.92
CA SER A 94 4.87 -15.44 -19.02
C SER A 94 4.05 -14.17 -19.27
N GLY A 95 4.14 -13.16 -18.39
CA GLY A 95 3.30 -11.96 -18.40
C GLY A 95 1.97 -12.11 -17.64
N GLU A 96 1.70 -13.26 -17.04
CA GLU A 96 0.50 -13.46 -16.23
C GLU A 96 0.55 -12.66 -14.93
N VAL A 97 -0.55 -12.02 -14.56
CA VAL A 97 -0.68 -11.31 -13.27
C VAL A 97 -0.89 -12.33 -12.15
N LEU A 98 0.03 -12.34 -11.20
CA LEU A 98 0.02 -13.14 -10.00
C LEU A 98 -0.44 -12.31 -8.79
N PRO A 99 -1.14 -12.93 -7.82
CA PRO A 99 -1.52 -12.23 -6.61
C PRO A 99 -0.29 -11.79 -5.80
N PRO A 100 -0.46 -10.77 -4.92
CA PRO A 100 0.54 -10.38 -3.93
C PRO A 100 1.00 -11.57 -3.08
N LEU A 101 2.16 -11.45 -2.43
CA LEU A 101 2.65 -12.49 -1.51
C LEU A 101 1.81 -12.61 -0.24
N LEU A 102 1.17 -11.51 0.15
CA LEU A 102 0.24 -11.40 1.28
C LEU A 102 -1.11 -10.87 0.75
N PRO A 103 -1.92 -11.73 0.10
CA PRO A 103 -3.14 -11.32 -0.60
C PRO A 103 -4.20 -10.71 0.32
N HIS A 104 -4.43 -11.25 1.52
CA HIS A 104 -5.42 -10.71 2.46
C HIS A 104 -5.00 -9.34 3.00
N THR A 105 -3.71 -9.18 3.27
CA THR A 105 -3.09 -7.94 3.74
C THR A 105 -3.16 -6.88 2.65
N ALA A 106 -2.83 -7.23 1.42
CA ALA A 106 -2.92 -6.34 0.27
C ALA A 106 -4.37 -5.88 0.05
N ALA A 107 -5.34 -6.79 0.12
CA ALA A 107 -6.76 -6.46 -0.03
C ALA A 107 -7.24 -5.49 1.07
N ALA A 108 -6.91 -5.74 2.34
CA ALA A 108 -7.29 -4.87 3.44
C ALA A 108 -6.60 -3.50 3.40
N LEU A 109 -5.34 -3.45 2.94
CA LEU A 109 -4.62 -2.20 2.73
C LEU A 109 -5.24 -1.39 1.56
N ARG A 110 -5.60 -2.05 0.46
CA ARG A 110 -6.35 -1.44 -0.67
C ARG A 110 -7.72 -0.91 -0.25
N ALA A 111 -8.37 -1.57 0.71
CA ALA A 111 -9.60 -1.07 1.34
C ALA A 111 -9.37 0.09 2.34
N GLY A 112 -8.11 0.48 2.59
CA GLY A 112 -7.74 1.54 3.53
C GLY A 112 -7.91 1.18 5.00
N LEU A 113 -8.07 -0.11 5.32
CA LEU A 113 -8.33 -0.60 6.68
C LEU A 113 -7.06 -0.74 7.52
N LEU A 114 -5.92 -0.98 6.86
CA LEU A 114 -4.64 -1.16 7.53
C LEU A 114 -3.78 0.11 7.47
N ASP A 115 -3.07 0.41 8.56
CA ASP A 115 -1.99 1.39 8.55
C ASP A 115 -0.63 0.71 8.32
N ALA A 116 0.43 1.50 8.26
CA ALA A 116 1.78 0.97 8.05
C ALA A 116 2.25 0.05 9.19
N LYS A 117 1.78 0.26 10.42
CA LYS A 117 2.18 -0.53 11.59
C LYS A 117 1.51 -1.91 11.57
N HIS A 118 0.21 -1.98 11.23
CA HIS A 118 -0.50 -3.23 11.01
C HIS A 118 0.21 -4.09 9.96
N VAL A 119 0.52 -3.50 8.80
CA VAL A 119 1.26 -4.18 7.73
C VAL A 119 2.62 -4.66 8.23
N GLN A 120 3.37 -3.82 8.96
CA GLN A 120 4.67 -4.22 9.52
C GLN A 120 4.57 -5.41 10.48
N MET A 121 3.58 -5.42 11.37
CA MET A 121 3.39 -6.53 12.32
C MET A 121 3.06 -7.85 11.62
N ILE A 122 2.18 -7.82 10.60
CA ILE A 122 1.83 -9.00 9.81
C ILE A 122 3.08 -9.54 9.09
N ARG A 123 3.85 -8.65 8.45
CA ARG A 123 5.10 -9.02 7.76
C ARG A 123 6.13 -9.62 8.71
N GLU A 124 6.29 -9.04 9.90
CA GLU A 124 7.24 -9.57 10.89
C GLU A 124 6.81 -10.94 11.40
N PHE A 125 5.51 -11.19 11.57
CA PHE A 125 4.99 -12.53 11.88
C PHE A 125 5.42 -13.55 10.81
N PHE A 126 5.19 -13.25 9.52
CA PHE A 126 5.54 -14.18 8.44
C PHE A 126 7.04 -14.39 8.23
N LYS A 127 7.85 -13.40 8.61
CA LYS A 127 9.31 -13.51 8.62
C LYS A 127 9.81 -14.50 9.69
N HIS A 128 9.09 -14.63 10.79
CA HIS A 128 9.40 -15.59 11.87
C HIS A 128 8.65 -16.91 11.76
N LEU A 129 7.70 -17.02 10.84
CA LEU A 129 6.93 -18.24 10.62
C LEU A 129 7.82 -19.32 9.96
N PRO A 130 7.97 -20.51 10.57
CA PRO A 130 8.80 -21.58 10.00
C PRO A 130 8.37 -21.96 8.57
N ALA A 131 9.35 -22.31 7.73
CA ALA A 131 9.09 -22.76 6.36
C ALA A 131 8.37 -24.12 6.29
N SER A 132 8.32 -24.87 7.39
CA SER A 132 7.59 -26.15 7.50
C SER A 132 6.07 -25.99 7.59
N VAL A 133 5.56 -24.77 7.80
CA VAL A 133 4.11 -24.51 7.84
C VAL A 133 3.56 -24.55 6.42
N ASP A 134 2.54 -25.37 6.20
CA ASP A 134 1.95 -25.58 4.89
C ASP A 134 1.23 -24.33 4.34
N PRO A 135 1.05 -24.22 3.02
CA PRO A 135 0.44 -23.02 2.41
C PRO A 135 -0.98 -22.70 2.89
N GLN A 136 -1.81 -23.70 3.20
CA GLN A 136 -3.19 -23.47 3.63
C GLN A 136 -3.22 -22.87 5.04
N THR A 137 -2.39 -23.39 5.94
CA THR A 137 -2.22 -22.83 7.29
C THR A 137 -1.65 -21.42 7.24
N ARG A 138 -0.72 -21.13 6.32
CA ARG A 138 -0.18 -19.78 6.12
C ARG A 138 -1.25 -18.78 5.67
N ASP A 139 -2.10 -19.17 4.72
CA ASP A 139 -3.21 -18.33 4.22
C ASP A 139 -4.22 -18.02 5.33
N LEU A 140 -4.65 -19.04 6.08
CA LEU A 140 -5.55 -18.87 7.23
C LEU A 140 -4.96 -17.95 8.30
N ALA A 141 -3.67 -18.09 8.60
CA ALA A 141 -2.98 -17.22 9.56
C ALA A 141 -2.99 -15.76 9.09
N GLU A 142 -2.77 -15.50 7.80
CA GLU A 142 -2.84 -14.16 7.24
C GLU A 142 -4.24 -13.55 7.42
N GLN A 143 -5.26 -14.31 7.03
CA GLN A 143 -6.66 -13.89 7.12
C GLN A 143 -7.05 -13.53 8.57
N GLN A 144 -6.62 -14.34 9.54
CA GLN A 144 -6.88 -14.08 10.96
C GLN A 144 -6.19 -12.82 11.47
N LEU A 145 -4.91 -12.64 11.15
CA LEU A 145 -4.14 -11.45 11.55
C LEU A 145 -4.74 -10.16 10.96
N VAL A 146 -5.17 -10.21 9.70
CA VAL A 146 -5.89 -9.11 9.06
C VAL A 146 -7.22 -8.83 9.77
N GLY A 147 -8.00 -9.86 10.08
CA GLY A 147 -9.25 -9.72 10.83
C GLY A 147 -9.06 -9.01 12.19
N TYR A 148 -8.00 -9.38 12.93
CA TYR A 148 -7.67 -8.71 14.19
C TYR A 148 -7.23 -7.26 13.99
N ALA A 149 -6.40 -6.99 12.97
CA ALA A 149 -5.92 -5.64 12.67
C ALA A 149 -7.05 -4.69 12.22
N CYS A 150 -8.05 -5.19 11.51
CA CYS A 150 -9.20 -4.39 11.06
C CYS A 150 -10.19 -4.07 12.19
N THR A 151 -10.28 -4.93 13.23
CA THR A 151 -11.28 -4.81 14.30
C THR A 151 -10.80 -3.93 15.46
N ARG A 152 -9.50 -3.91 15.75
CA ARG A 152 -8.92 -3.12 16.84
C ARG A 152 -8.48 -1.74 16.31
N ARG A 153 -9.34 -0.72 16.49
CA ARG A 153 -8.97 0.69 16.33
C ARG A 153 -8.23 1.22 17.55
#